data_AF-A0A0R2EET8-F1
#
_entry.id   AF-A0A0R2EET8-F1
#
_cell.length_a   1.000
_cell.length_b   1.000
_cell.length_c   1.000
_cell.angle_alpha   90.00
_cell.angle_beta   90.00
_cell.angle_gamma   90.00
#
_symmetry.space_group_name_H-M   'P 1'
#
loop_
_entity.id
_entity.type
_entity.pdbx_description
1 polymer ?
#
loop_
_entity_poly.entity_id
_entity_poly.type
_entity_poly.pdbx_seq_one_letter_code
_entity_poly.pdbx_strand_id
1 'polypeptide(L)'
;MPSHSYGNGTEKSMVNHVDLAYQIKQVEDALKAVEDPRYSFILNEYIINKRYSVEDCCHMWGVSRSKFNYMKNKALEKFVGGYTGEKSTGYKG
;
A
#
# COMPACT_ATOMS: atom_id res chain seq x y z
N MET A 1 -50.93 -5.77 -5.34
CA MET A 1 -49.76 -6.67 -5.14
C MET A 1 -48.67 -5.85 -4.48
N PRO A 2 -48.09 -6.25 -3.34
CA PRO A 2 -46.97 -5.53 -2.78
C PRO A 2 -45.74 -5.81 -3.66
N SER A 3 -45.24 -4.77 -4.33
CA SER A 3 -43.98 -4.80 -5.06
C SER A 3 -42.84 -4.85 -4.05
N HIS A 4 -42.40 -6.05 -3.72
CA HIS A 4 -41.19 -6.25 -2.94
C HIS A 4 -39.96 -6.04 -3.82
N SER A 5 -39.58 -4.77 -4.00
CA SER A 5 -38.23 -4.39 -4.40
C SER A 5 -37.27 -4.69 -3.24
N TYR A 6 -37.06 -5.97 -2.93
CA TYR A 6 -35.91 -6.38 -2.14
C TYR A 6 -34.69 -6.22 -3.04
N GLY A 7 -34.01 -5.07 -2.93
CA GLY A 7 -32.65 -4.96 -3.44
C GLY A 7 -31.87 -6.15 -2.92
N ASN A 8 -31.47 -7.03 -3.83
CA ASN A 8 -31.04 -8.38 -3.52
C ASN A 8 -29.80 -8.30 -2.62
N GLY A 9 -29.95 -8.56 -1.32
CA GLY A 9 -28.85 -8.47 -0.36
C GLY A 9 -27.65 -9.33 -0.77
N THR A 10 -27.90 -10.40 -1.53
CA THR A 10 -26.88 -11.24 -2.16
C THR A 10 -26.08 -10.51 -3.22
N GLU A 11 -26.73 -9.75 -4.10
CA GLU A 11 -26.05 -8.93 -5.12
C GLU A 11 -25.18 -7.86 -4.47
N LYS A 12 -25.71 -7.16 -3.47
CA LYS A 12 -24.94 -6.17 -2.71
C LYS A 12 -23.72 -6.79 -2.01
N SER A 13 -23.89 -7.96 -1.41
CA SER A 13 -22.79 -8.69 -0.76
C SER A 13 -21.73 -9.09 -1.79
N MET A 14 -22.14 -9.61 -2.94
CA MET A 14 -21.24 -10.00 -4.04
C MET A 14 -20.45 -8.80 -4.55
N VAL A 15 -21.10 -7.67 -4.83
CA VAL A 15 -20.44 -6.43 -5.27
C VAL A 15 -19.41 -5.99 -4.24
N ASN A 16 -19.75 -5.96 -2.95
CA ASN A 16 -18.81 -5.60 -1.90
C ASN A 16 -17.58 -6.52 -1.86
N HIS A 17 -17.77 -7.84 -2.04
CA HIS A 17 -16.66 -8.79 -2.08
C HIS A 17 -15.75 -8.57 -3.30
N VAL A 18 -16.34 -8.31 -4.47
CA VAL A 18 -15.60 -8.01 -5.69
C VAL A 18 -14.83 -6.70 -5.56
N ASP A 19 -15.45 -5.66 -5.01
CA ASP A 19 -14.80 -4.36 -4.76
C ASP A 19 -13.60 -4.51 -3.82
N LEU A 20 -13.74 -5.29 -2.75
CA LEU A 20 -12.64 -5.56 -1.82
C LEU A 20 -11.50 -6.34 -2.52
N ALA A 21 -11.83 -7.37 -3.29
CA ALA A 21 -10.83 -8.15 -4.03
C ALA A 21 -10.10 -7.27 -5.06
N TYR A 22 -10.81 -6.36 -5.71
CA TYR A 22 -10.25 -5.41 -6.64
C TYR A 22 -9.28 -4.43 -5.95
N GLN A 23 -9.64 -3.89 -4.78
CA GLN A 23 -8.74 -3.04 -3.99
C GLN A 23 -7.47 -3.79 -3.55
N ILE A 24 -7.59 -5.04 -3.09
CA ILE A 24 -6.44 -5.88 -2.74
C ILE A 24 -5.52 -6.05 -3.94
N LYS A 25 -6.07 -6.36 -5.12
CA LYS A 25 -5.29 -6.50 -6.35
C LYS A 25 -4.55 -5.21 -6.70
N GLN A 26 -5.19 -4.04 -6.59
CA GLN A 26 -4.54 -2.75 -6.83
C GLN A 26 -3.36 -2.52 -5.89
N VAL A 27 -3.50 -2.86 -4.61
CA VAL A 27 -2.40 -2.79 -3.64
C VAL A 27 -1.27 -3.74 -4.03
N GLU A 28 -1.57 -4.99 -4.38
CA GLU A 28 -0.56 -5.98 -4.80
C GLU A 28 0.19 -5.53 -6.06
N ASP A 29 -0.52 -5.03 -7.07
CA ASP A 29 0.06 -4.56 -8.32
C ASP A 29 0.96 -3.32 -8.09
N ALA A 30 0.53 -2.39 -7.22
CA ALA A 30 1.33 -1.24 -6.83
C ALA A 30 2.59 -1.63 -6.06
N LEU A 31 2.52 -2.64 -5.17
CA LEU A 31 3.70 -3.18 -4.48
C LEU A 31 4.68 -3.84 -5.46
N LYS A 32 4.18 -4.61 -6.43
CA LYS A 32 5.01 -5.27 -7.46
C LYS A 32 5.71 -4.28 -8.39
N ALA A 33 5.10 -3.11 -8.62
CA ALA A 33 5.69 -2.05 -9.45
C ALA A 33 6.89 -1.34 -8.79
N VAL A 34 7.12 -1.52 -7.48
CA VAL A 34 8.27 -0.94 -6.79
C VAL A 34 9.51 -1.81 -7.02
N GLU A 35 10.33 -1.41 -7.99
CA GLU A 35 11.51 -2.15 -8.41
C GLU A 35 12.69 -2.09 -7.41
N ASP A 36 12.79 -1.01 -6.62
CA ASP A 36 13.89 -0.86 -5.64
C ASP A 36 13.72 -1.88 -4.50
N PRO A 37 14.67 -2.83 -4.31
CA PRO A 37 14.54 -3.87 -3.30
C PRO A 37 14.47 -3.33 -1.88
N ARG A 38 15.12 -2.19 -1.59
CA ARG A 38 15.05 -1.56 -0.26
C ARG A 38 13.68 -0.95 -0.04
N TYR A 39 13.10 -0.31 -1.05
CA TYR A 39 11.73 0.23 -0.92
C TYR A 39 10.70 -0.89 -0.84
N SER A 40 10.85 -1.95 -1.63
CA SER A 40 10.02 -3.15 -1.53
C SER A 40 10.11 -3.78 -0.12
N PHE A 41 11.30 -3.87 0.46
CA PHE A 41 11.48 -4.32 1.84
C PHE A 41 10.76 -3.39 2.84
N ILE A 42 10.91 -2.06 2.72
CA ILE A 42 10.26 -1.12 3.63
C ILE A 42 8.74 -1.30 3.57
N LEU A 43 8.17 -1.42 2.38
CA LEU A 43 6.71 -1.54 2.21
C LEU A 43 6.20 -2.87 2.76
N ASN A 44 6.80 -3.99 2.34
CA ASN A 44 6.33 -5.32 2.70
C ASN A 44 6.68 -5.69 4.15
N GLU A 45 7.95 -5.61 4.52
CA GLU A 45 8.44 -6.18 5.77
C GLU A 45 8.27 -5.22 6.95
N TYR A 46 8.47 -3.92 6.73
CA TYR A 46 8.38 -2.91 7.79
C TYR A 46 6.98 -2.30 7.94
N ILE A 47 6.31 -1.87 6.87
CA ILE A 47 4.99 -1.21 6.97
C ILE A 47 3.85 -2.23 7.10
N ILE A 48 3.75 -3.18 6.16
CA ILE A 48 2.63 -4.13 6.09
C ILE A 48 2.80 -5.22 7.15
N ASN A 49 3.90 -5.95 7.10
CA ASN A 49 4.13 -7.10 7.98
C ASN A 49 4.61 -6.70 9.39
N LYS A 50 5.07 -5.44 9.57
CA LYS A 50 5.56 -4.90 10.85
C LYS A 50 6.57 -5.81 11.57
N ARG A 51 7.43 -6.51 10.81
CA ARG A 51 8.39 -7.48 11.36
C ARG A 51 9.61 -6.84 12.00
N TYR A 52 9.87 -5.58 11.69
CA TYR A 52 11.07 -4.86 12.11
C TYR A 52 10.72 -3.55 12.81
N SER A 53 11.48 -3.20 13.84
CA SER A 53 11.46 -1.85 14.39
C SER A 53 12.29 -0.90 13.53
N VAL A 54 12.15 0.41 13.78
CA VAL A 54 13.02 1.42 13.15
C VAL A 54 14.48 1.19 13.51
N GLU A 55 14.77 0.75 14.74
CA GLU A 55 16.13 0.51 15.22
C GLU A 55 16.76 -0.69 14.53
N ASP A 56 16.01 -1.79 14.35
CA ASP A 56 16.48 -2.96 13.60
C ASP A 56 16.88 -2.60 12.18
N CYS A 57 16.04 -1.83 11.48
CA CYS A 57 16.33 -1.38 10.12
C CYS A 57 17.52 -0.41 10.07
N CYS A 58 17.64 0.50 11.04
CA CYS A 58 18.78 1.43 11.13
C CYS A 58 20.09 0.65 11.33
N HIS A 59 20.10 -0.35 12.21
CA HIS A 59 21.26 -1.22 12.43
C HIS A 59 21.56 -2.09 11.22
N MET A 60 20.56 -2.73 10.62
CA MET A 60 20.70 -3.60 9.44
C MET A 60 21.34 -2.87 8.25
N TRP A 61 21.01 -1.60 8.05
CA TRP A 61 21.50 -0.81 6.91
C TRP A 61 22.59 0.19 7.26
N GLY A 62 23.00 0.28 8.52
CA GLY A 62 24.00 1.24 8.98
C GLY A 62 23.59 2.69 8.71
N VAL A 63 22.31 3.03 8.85
CA VAL A 63 21.77 4.37 8.57
C VAL A 63 21.21 5.03 9.82
N SER A 64 21.21 6.36 9.84
CA SER A 64 20.53 7.10 10.89
C SER A 64 19.01 6.97 10.78
N ARG A 65 18.32 7.19 11.91
CA ARG A 65 16.84 7.21 11.97
C ARG A 65 16.23 8.20 10.96
N SER A 66 16.83 9.38 10.80
CA SER A 66 16.38 10.38 9.82
C SER A 66 16.53 9.88 8.39
N LYS A 67 17.64 9.21 8.07
CA LYS A 67 17.87 8.63 6.74
C LYS A 67 16.89 7.49 6.45
N PHE A 68 16.65 6.61 7.43
CA PHE A 68 15.64 5.57 7.28
C PHE A 68 14.23 6.15 7.05
N ASN A 69 13.84 7.16 7.84
CA ASN A 69 12.55 7.83 7.64
C ASN A 69 12.43 8.48 6.26
N TYR A 70 13.50 9.08 5.75
CA TYR A 70 13.52 9.60 4.39
C TYR A 70 13.30 8.49 3.34
N MET A 71 14.01 7.35 3.48
CA MET A 71 13.83 6.20 2.58
C MET A 71 12.40 5.65 2.64
N LYS A 72 11.81 5.59 3.84
CA LYS A 72 10.43 5.17 4.04
C LYS A 72 9.45 6.09 3.33
N ASN A 73 9.62 7.40 3.45
CA ASN A 73 8.77 8.36 2.74
C ASN A 73 8.92 8.23 1.22
N LYS A 74 10.14 8.00 0.72
CA LYS A 74 10.36 7.74 -0.71
C LYS A 74 9.71 6.44 -1.19
N ALA A 75 9.76 5.38 -0.39
CA ALA A 75 9.06 4.14 -0.70
C ALA A 75 7.54 4.34 -0.78
N LEU A 76 6.96 5.11 0.14
CA LEU A 76 5.53 5.47 0.14
C LEU A 76 5.15 6.32 -1.08
N GLU A 77 5.96 7.31 -1.45
CA GLU A 77 5.73 8.11 -2.67
C GLU A 77 5.70 7.24 -3.93
N LYS A 78 6.59 6.24 -4.01
CA LYS A 78 6.62 5.28 -5.13
C LYS A 78 5.40 4.37 -5.15
N PHE A 79 4.99 3.86 -4.00
CA PHE A 79 3.79 3.05 -3.88
C PHE A 79 2.54 3.83 -4.30
N VAL A 80 2.36 5.06 -3.80
CA VAL A 80 1.20 5.90 -4.13
C VAL A 80 1.12 6.15 -5.64
N GLY A 81 2.25 6.46 -6.29
CA GLY A 81 2.27 6.68 -7.74
C GLY A 81 1.86 5.46 -8.56
N GLY A 82 2.11 4.25 -8.06
CA GLY A 82 1.63 3.01 -8.67
C GLY A 82 0.16 2.71 -8.36
N TYR A 83 -0.31 3.06 -7.15
CA TYR A 83 -1.66 2.77 -6.67
C TYR A 83 -2.72 3.71 -7.26
N THR A 84 -2.45 5.02 -7.32
CA THR A 84 -3.42 6.00 -7.84
C THR A 84 -3.26 6.25 -9.34
N GLY A 85 -2.16 5.80 -9.95
CA GLY A 85 -1.78 6.16 -11.33
C GLY A 85 -1.37 7.63 -11.49
N GLU A 86 -1.37 8.41 -10.41
CA GLU A 86 -0.94 9.80 -10.41
C GLU A 86 0.56 9.84 -10.15
N LYS A 87 1.34 10.40 -11.08
CA LYS A 87 2.78 10.63 -10.83
C LYS A 87 2.91 11.56 -9.63
N SER A 88 3.57 11.10 -8.56
CA SER A 88 3.77 11.93 -7.36
C SER A 88 4.46 13.24 -7.76
N THR A 89 3.72 14.34 -7.68
CA THR A 89 4.30 15.68 -7.74
C THR A 89 4.99 15.85 -6.38
N GLY A 90 6.30 15.70 -6.38
CA GLY A 90 7.10 15.65 -5.15
C GLY A 90 6.74 16.79 -4.20
N TYR A 91 6.50 16.45 -2.93
CA TYR A 91 6.40 17.42 -1.85
C TYR A 91 7.74 18.17 -1.78
N LYS A 92 7.73 19.44 -2.19
CA LYS A 92 8.82 20.38 -1.89
C LYS A 92 8.71 20.73 -0.41
N GLY A 93 9.75 20.34 0.33
CA GLY A 93 9.94 20.76 1.72
C GLY A 93 10.23 22.24 1.85
#